data_AF-A0A8C3JGJ7-F1
#
_entry.id   AF-A0A8C3JGJ7-F1
#
_cell.length_a   1.000
_cell.length_b   1.000
_cell.length_c   1.000
_cell.angle_alpha   90.00
_cell.angle_beta   90.00
_cell.angle_gamma   90.00
#
_symmetry.space_group_name_H-M   'P 1'
#
loop_
_entity.id
_entity.type
_entity.pdbx_description
1 polymer ?
#
loop_
_entity_poly.entity_id
_entity_poly.type
_entity_poly.pdbx_seq_one_letter_code
_entity_poly.pdbx_strand_id
1 'polypeptide(L)'
;MNAMARLAAIPATFPKPERMVADVQISHDWLWFTFPAGSMPAGYPVTRHLEPVTEVVDVHNLNGSFPLTTKAICSLWSVYVNETVVGIPRDKTHNALALEFRKRRIQDYIENGAQLKDWEVFTALKTYLQTFGWEAFIEIVSEYQNISEVPDDNDSKINLWADTFSHLVKKNLTPFFKAWAWPIKEGLSQQLAVSFPSWSDDPMKQYIS
;
A
#
# COMPACT_ATOMS: atom_id res chain seq x y z
N MET A 1 -3.21 3.66 17.79
CA MET A 1 -3.75 2.37 17.33
C MET A 1 -5.08 2.51 16.58
N ASN A 2 -6.04 3.33 17.04
CA ASN A 2 -7.32 3.55 16.34
C ASN A 2 -7.20 3.89 14.84
N ALA A 3 -6.22 4.71 14.46
CA ALA A 3 -5.98 5.00 13.05
C ALA A 3 -5.56 3.75 12.25
N MET A 4 -4.66 2.93 12.80
CA MET A 4 -4.23 1.68 12.17
C MET A 4 -5.39 0.70 12.03
N ALA A 5 -6.22 0.57 13.07
CA ALA A 5 -7.45 -0.22 13.06
C ALA A 5 -8.43 0.25 11.98
N ARG A 6 -8.63 1.58 11.88
CA ARG A 6 -9.48 2.18 10.85
C ARG A 6 -8.97 1.89 9.44
N LEU A 7 -7.67 2.06 9.18
CA LEU A 7 -7.09 1.77 7.85
C LEU A 7 -7.20 0.29 7.49
N ALA A 8 -7.06 -0.58 8.49
CA ALA A 8 -7.26 -2.01 8.35
C ALA A 8 -8.74 -2.42 8.40
N ALA A 9 -9.71 -1.50 8.43
CA ALA A 9 -11.14 -1.81 8.54
C ALA A 9 -11.55 -2.77 9.69
N ILE A 10 -10.77 -2.79 10.79
CA ILE A 10 -11.06 -3.62 11.97
C ILE A 10 -11.59 -2.79 13.14
N PRO A 11 -12.26 -3.41 14.13
CA PRO A 11 -12.70 -2.71 15.34
C PRO A 11 -11.57 -1.98 16.05
N ALA A 12 -11.84 -0.76 16.54
CA ALA A 12 -10.85 0.05 17.27
C ALA A 12 -10.43 -0.59 18.61
N THR A 13 -11.27 -1.47 19.15
CA THR A 13 -10.96 -2.27 20.34
C THR A 13 -10.35 -3.58 19.90
N PHE A 14 -9.05 -3.74 20.17
CA PHE A 14 -8.34 -4.96 19.86
C PHE A 14 -8.75 -6.10 20.81
N PRO A 15 -8.83 -7.35 20.32
CA PRO A 15 -9.20 -8.49 21.15
C PRO A 15 -8.15 -8.83 22.22
N LYS A 16 -6.91 -8.32 22.06
CA LYS A 16 -5.81 -8.50 23.01
C LYS A 16 -5.11 -7.16 23.28
N PRO A 17 -4.59 -6.93 24.50
CA PRO A 17 -3.77 -5.75 24.78
C PRO A 17 -2.48 -5.78 23.96
N GLU A 18 -2.24 -4.76 23.13
CA GLU A 18 -0.98 -4.57 22.42
C GLU A 18 -0.05 -3.66 23.24
N ARG A 19 1.26 -3.95 23.21
CA ARG A 19 2.30 -3.14 23.87
C ARG A 19 3.30 -2.66 22.83
N MET A 20 3.48 -1.35 22.74
CA MET A 20 4.55 -0.75 21.94
C MET A 20 5.77 -0.58 22.84
N VAL A 21 6.90 -1.19 22.47
CA VAL A 21 8.17 -1.01 23.15
C VAL A 21 9.08 -0.22 22.21
N ALA A 22 9.37 1.03 22.58
CA ALA A 22 10.40 1.81 21.92
C ALA A 22 11.73 1.56 22.63
N ASP A 23 12.71 0.98 21.94
CA ASP A 23 14.05 0.73 22.47
C ASP A 23 15.08 1.54 21.66
N VAL A 24 16.08 2.09 22.36
CA VAL A 24 17.19 2.86 21.79
C VAL A 24 18.16 1.94 21.02
N GLN A 25 18.09 0.63 21.25
CA GLN A 25 19.11 -0.34 20.84
C GLN A 25 18.73 -1.25 19.65
N ILE A 26 17.76 -0.85 18.81
CA ILE A 26 17.43 -1.58 17.57
C ILE A 26 18.48 -1.22 16.50
N SER A 27 19.68 -1.76 16.63
CA SER A 27 20.80 -1.55 15.71
C SER A 27 21.04 -2.80 14.88
N HIS A 28 20.38 -2.88 13.73
CA HIS A 28 20.84 -3.39 12.42
C HIS A 28 19.62 -3.57 11.50
N ASP A 29 19.82 -3.24 10.22
CA ASP A 29 18.83 -2.93 9.20
C ASP A 29 17.58 -3.83 9.10
N TRP A 30 16.44 -3.15 8.91
CA TRP A 30 15.10 -3.62 8.60
C TRP A 30 14.34 -4.20 9.79
N LEU A 31 13.09 -3.75 9.98
CA LEU A 31 12.14 -4.34 10.91
C LEU A 31 11.86 -5.82 10.55
N TRP A 32 12.63 -6.75 11.10
CA TRP A 32 12.27 -8.16 11.23
C TRP A 32 12.14 -8.48 12.71
N PHE A 33 10.91 -8.49 13.21
CA PHE A 33 10.61 -8.92 14.56
C PHE A 33 10.59 -10.45 14.63
N THR A 34 11.67 -11.03 15.15
CA THR A 34 11.65 -12.31 15.86
C THR A 34 12.43 -12.14 17.18
N PHE A 35 11.82 -12.58 18.30
CA PHE A 35 12.37 -12.56 19.67
C PHE A 35 13.67 -13.42 19.83
N PRO A 36 14.48 -13.31 20.92
CA PRO A 36 15.40 -12.21 21.28
C PRO A 36 16.87 -12.68 21.52
N ALA A 37 17.89 -11.88 21.19
CA ALA A 37 19.22 -11.93 21.84
C ALA A 37 20.16 -10.77 21.44
N GLY A 38 20.79 -10.12 22.42
CA GLY A 38 22.13 -9.52 22.27
C GLY A 38 22.25 -7.99 22.32
N SER A 39 23.03 -7.52 23.28
CA SER A 39 23.23 -6.15 23.79
C SER A 39 24.40 -5.35 23.16
N MET A 40 24.29 -4.02 22.94
CA MET A 40 25.36 -2.94 23.07
C MET A 40 24.96 -1.52 22.54
N PRO A 41 25.66 -0.40 22.86
CA PRO A 41 25.08 0.72 23.62
C PRO A 41 24.84 2.07 22.89
N ALA A 42 23.95 2.86 23.52
CA ALA A 42 23.96 4.31 23.72
C ALA A 42 23.94 5.27 22.51
N GLY A 43 22.73 5.81 22.25
CA GLY A 43 22.51 7.25 22.26
C GLY A 43 22.22 7.91 20.91
N TYR A 44 20.95 7.99 20.51
CA TYR A 44 20.46 9.04 19.59
C TYR A 44 19.00 9.43 19.92
N PRO A 45 18.63 10.71 19.77
CA PRO A 45 17.35 11.25 20.20
C PRO A 45 16.21 10.78 19.30
N VAL A 46 15.06 10.54 19.94
CA VAL A 46 13.70 10.34 19.40
C VAL A 46 13.62 10.48 17.87
N THR A 47 13.56 9.32 17.25
CA THR A 47 13.60 8.98 15.83
C THR A 47 12.71 9.84 14.93
N ARG A 48 13.35 10.64 14.06
CA ARG A 48 12.74 11.29 12.87
C ARG A 48 12.77 10.37 11.63
N HIS A 49 12.81 9.06 11.84
CA HIS A 49 12.70 8.04 10.80
C HIS A 49 11.76 6.96 11.31
N LEU A 50 10.46 7.17 11.11
CA LEU A 50 9.45 6.13 11.31
C LEU A 50 9.42 5.26 10.05
N GLU A 51 10.38 4.34 9.97
CA GLU A 51 10.19 3.13 9.17
C GLU A 51 8.98 2.36 9.69
N PRO A 52 8.28 1.63 8.81
CA PRO A 52 6.91 1.26 9.07
C PRO A 52 6.83 0.13 10.09
N VAL A 53 5.92 0.31 11.06
CA VAL A 53 5.71 -0.63 12.15
C VAL A 53 5.00 -1.87 11.60
N THR A 54 5.74 -2.94 11.32
CA THR A 54 5.24 -4.22 10.80
C THR A 54 4.42 -5.01 11.83
N GLU A 55 4.45 -4.65 13.11
CA GLU A 55 3.74 -5.38 14.20
C GLU A 55 2.41 -4.74 14.66
N VAL A 56 2.13 -3.48 14.34
CA VAL A 56 0.86 -2.82 14.75
C VAL A 56 -0.28 -3.12 13.77
N VAL A 57 0.07 -3.78 12.67
CA VAL A 57 -0.84 -4.33 11.68
C VAL A 57 -0.48 -5.79 11.63
N ASP A 58 -1.46 -6.70 11.66
CA ASP A 58 -1.19 -8.10 11.35
C ASP A 58 -0.92 -8.21 9.85
N VAL A 59 0.26 -7.75 9.44
CA VAL A 59 0.68 -7.70 8.04
C VAL A 59 0.71 -9.13 7.49
N HIS A 60 0.90 -10.16 8.32
CA HIS A 60 0.85 -11.55 7.86
C HIS A 60 -0.56 -11.94 7.40
N ASN A 61 -1.61 -11.57 8.15
CA ASN A 61 -3.00 -11.80 7.73
C ASN A 61 -3.45 -10.90 6.56
N LEU A 62 -2.92 -9.68 6.45
CA LEU A 62 -3.20 -8.79 5.32
C LEU A 62 -2.40 -9.16 4.05
N ASN A 63 -1.16 -9.62 4.17
CA ASN A 63 -0.26 -9.95 3.06
C ASN A 63 -0.69 -11.21 2.30
N GLY A 64 -1.48 -12.09 2.95
CA GLY A 64 -2.18 -13.17 2.25
C GLY A 64 -3.24 -12.64 1.27
N SER A 65 -3.84 -11.49 1.57
CA SER A 65 -5.07 -11.00 0.93
C SER A 65 -4.84 -9.97 -0.18
N PHE A 66 -3.69 -9.30 -0.22
CA PHE A 66 -3.43 -8.17 -1.13
C PHE A 66 -2.34 -8.46 -2.18
N PRO A 67 -2.44 -7.88 -3.39
CA PRO A 67 -1.36 -7.92 -4.39
C PRO A 67 -0.18 -6.98 -4.05
N LEU A 68 0.00 -6.67 -2.76
CA LEU A 68 1.00 -5.74 -2.27
C LEU A 68 2.20 -6.48 -1.71
N THR A 69 3.40 -5.92 -1.92
CA THR A 69 4.57 -6.36 -1.16
C THR A 69 4.43 -5.92 0.30
N THR A 70 4.89 -6.75 1.23
CA THR A 70 4.90 -6.45 2.68
C THR A 70 5.45 -5.05 2.96
N LYS A 71 6.53 -4.65 2.29
CA LYS A 71 7.17 -3.33 2.43
C LYS A 71 6.30 -2.17 1.93
N ALA A 72 5.54 -2.35 0.85
CA ALA A 72 4.63 -1.34 0.33
C ALA A 72 3.41 -1.15 1.23
N ILE A 73 2.83 -2.25 1.77
CA ILE A 73 1.75 -2.19 2.78
C ILE A 73 2.23 -1.38 3.99
N CYS A 74 3.39 -1.76 4.54
CA CYS A 74 3.92 -1.11 5.74
C CYS A 74 4.12 0.40 5.51
N SER A 75 4.70 0.77 4.36
CA SER A 75 4.87 2.17 3.99
C SER A 75 3.54 2.93 3.86
N LEU A 76 2.49 2.30 3.35
CA LEU A 76 1.17 2.90 3.19
C LEU A 76 0.54 3.27 4.55
N TRP A 77 0.64 2.38 5.54
CA TRP A 77 0.17 2.64 6.90
C TRP A 77 0.92 3.81 7.56
N SER A 78 2.23 3.89 7.36
CA SER A 78 3.03 5.04 7.83
C SER A 78 2.58 6.35 7.20
N VAL A 79 2.27 6.38 5.90
CA VAL A 79 1.76 7.60 5.25
C VAL A 79 0.41 8.00 5.84
N TYR A 80 -0.50 7.05 6.03
CA TYR A 80 -1.82 7.31 6.58
C TYR A 80 -1.77 7.90 7.99
N VAL A 81 -0.97 7.33 8.89
CA VAL A 81 -0.83 7.84 10.27
C VAL A 81 -0.27 9.26 10.28
N ASN A 82 0.74 9.54 9.46
CA ASN A 82 1.31 10.87 9.38
C ASN A 82 0.26 11.90 8.94
N GLU A 83 -0.54 11.59 7.93
CA GLU A 83 -1.54 12.52 7.41
C GLU A 83 -2.75 12.68 8.34
N THR A 84 -3.23 11.59 8.95
CA THR A 84 -4.52 11.60 9.68
C THR A 84 -4.39 11.78 11.18
N VAL A 85 -3.25 11.43 11.78
CA VAL A 85 -3.03 11.52 13.24
C VAL A 85 -2.04 12.64 13.55
N VAL A 86 -0.90 12.67 12.87
CA VAL A 86 0.14 13.67 13.13
C VAL A 86 -0.17 15.00 12.43
N GLY A 87 -0.95 14.97 11.35
CA GLY A 87 -1.27 16.14 10.54
C GLY A 87 -0.10 16.62 9.68
N ILE A 88 0.86 15.74 9.38
CA ILE A 88 1.99 16.04 8.50
C ILE A 88 1.65 15.53 7.09
N PRO A 89 1.57 16.42 6.08
CA PRO A 89 1.40 16.04 4.69
C PRO A 89 2.49 15.08 4.22
N ARG A 90 2.13 14.07 3.41
CA ARG A 90 3.09 13.05 2.93
C ARG A 90 4.33 13.58 2.22
N ASP A 91 4.25 14.74 1.59
CA ASP A 91 5.38 15.39 0.91
C ASP A 91 6.43 15.93 1.89
N LYS A 92 6.07 16.08 3.17
CA LYS A 92 6.95 16.56 4.24
C LYS A 92 7.47 15.46 5.17
N THR A 93 6.96 14.23 5.04
CA THR A 93 7.34 13.11 5.93
C THR A 93 8.62 12.42 5.48
N HIS A 94 8.87 12.31 4.18
CA HIS A 94 10.06 11.67 3.63
C HIS A 94 10.38 12.21 2.22
N ASN A 95 11.66 12.40 1.90
CA ASN A 95 12.08 12.96 0.61
C ASN A 95 11.53 12.16 -0.60
N ALA A 96 11.50 10.82 -0.51
CA ALA A 96 10.93 9.98 -1.57
C ALA A 96 9.41 10.15 -1.81
N LEU A 97 8.71 10.84 -0.89
CA LEU A 97 7.30 11.17 -0.98
C LEU A 97 7.04 12.62 -1.43
N ALA A 98 8.07 13.47 -1.51
CA ALA A 98 7.94 14.80 -2.07
C ALA A 98 7.51 14.74 -3.54
N LEU A 99 6.64 15.67 -3.95
CA LEU A 99 5.90 15.62 -5.22
C LEU A 99 6.80 15.36 -6.44
N GLU A 100 7.92 16.08 -6.54
CA GLU A 100 8.87 15.97 -7.65
C GLU A 100 9.48 14.57 -7.77
N PHE A 101 9.91 13.97 -6.66
CA PHE A 101 10.44 12.60 -6.66
C PHE A 101 9.37 11.55 -6.94
N ARG A 102 8.11 11.82 -6.59
CA ARG A 102 7.00 10.92 -6.95
C ARG A 102 6.76 10.93 -8.45
N LYS A 103 6.65 12.13 -9.03
CA LYS A 103 6.44 12.30 -10.48
C LYS A 103 7.58 11.71 -11.28
N ARG A 104 8.84 12.03 -10.92
CA ARG A 104 10.03 11.49 -11.57
C ARG A 104 10.06 9.96 -11.52
N ARG A 105 9.76 9.36 -10.36
CA ARG A 105 9.75 7.89 -10.24
C ARG A 105 8.74 7.22 -11.17
N ILE A 106 7.55 7.81 -11.32
CA ILE A 106 6.54 7.27 -12.24
C ILE A 106 7.04 7.41 -13.68
N GLN A 107 7.57 8.58 -14.04
CA GLN A 107 8.13 8.83 -15.35
C GLN A 107 9.27 7.85 -15.69
N ASP A 108 10.27 7.74 -14.82
CA ASP A 108 11.40 6.82 -14.98
C ASP A 108 10.91 5.37 -15.11
N TYR A 109 9.91 4.95 -14.32
CA TYR A 109 9.37 3.60 -14.38
C TYR A 109 8.69 3.30 -15.73
N ILE A 110 7.94 4.27 -16.27
CA ILE A 110 7.26 4.13 -17.56
C ILE A 110 8.27 4.18 -18.72
N GLU A 111 9.19 5.16 -18.72
CA GLU A 111 10.20 5.34 -19.77
C GLU A 111 11.16 4.15 -19.90
N ASN A 112 11.47 3.48 -18.78
CA ASN A 112 12.29 2.27 -18.78
C ASN A 112 11.51 0.98 -19.13
N GLY A 113 10.26 1.11 -19.57
CA GLY A 113 9.43 -0.01 -20.02
C GLY A 113 8.87 -0.81 -18.85
N ALA A 114 8.12 -0.13 -17.97
CA ALA A 114 7.41 -0.63 -16.80
C ALA A 114 7.25 -2.16 -16.71
N GLN A 115 7.80 -2.75 -15.66
CA GLN A 115 7.75 -4.20 -15.41
C GLN A 115 7.40 -4.47 -13.96
N LEU A 116 6.57 -5.48 -13.73
CA LEU A 116 6.13 -5.86 -12.38
C LEU A 116 7.31 -6.19 -11.44
N LYS A 117 8.44 -6.69 -11.98
CA LYS A 117 9.65 -6.98 -11.20
C LYS A 117 10.30 -5.72 -10.60
N ASP A 118 10.11 -4.56 -11.23
CA ASP A 118 10.66 -3.27 -10.82
C ASP A 118 9.63 -2.47 -9.97
N TRP A 119 8.44 -3.07 -9.74
CA TRP A 119 7.34 -2.52 -8.94
C TRP A 119 7.56 -2.76 -7.44
N GLU A 120 8.63 -2.19 -6.88
CA GLU A 120 9.01 -2.39 -5.47
C GLU A 120 8.74 -1.16 -4.58
N VAL A 121 8.52 -1.42 -3.28
CA VAL A 121 8.45 -0.44 -2.16
C VAL A 121 7.78 0.89 -2.52
N PHE A 122 8.54 1.90 -2.95
CA PHE A 122 8.05 3.25 -3.24
C PHE A 122 7.33 3.34 -4.58
N THR A 123 7.72 2.56 -5.58
CA THR A 123 7.04 2.44 -6.87
C THR A 123 5.67 1.82 -6.65
N ALA A 124 5.63 0.69 -5.95
CA ALA A 124 4.38 0.04 -5.55
C ALA A 124 3.46 0.96 -4.73
N LEU A 125 4.03 1.65 -3.74
CA LEU A 125 3.30 2.63 -2.94
C LEU A 125 2.65 3.72 -3.80
N LYS A 126 3.27 4.17 -4.90
CA LYS A 126 2.68 5.22 -5.76
C LYS A 126 1.38 4.79 -6.41
N THR A 127 1.28 3.53 -6.83
CA THR A 127 0.05 3.01 -7.41
C THR A 127 -1.14 3.28 -6.48
N TYR A 128 -1.01 2.99 -5.17
CA TYR A 128 -2.09 3.19 -4.20
C TYR A 128 -2.28 4.66 -3.80
N LEU A 129 -1.19 5.43 -3.69
CA LEU A 129 -1.30 6.85 -3.35
C LEU A 129 -1.93 7.70 -4.47
N GLN A 130 -2.02 7.17 -5.69
CA GLN A 130 -2.69 7.78 -6.84
C GLN A 130 -4.18 7.44 -6.97
N THR A 131 -4.69 6.44 -6.24
CA THR A 131 -6.11 6.05 -6.33
C THR A 131 -7.00 6.97 -5.46
N PHE A 132 -8.29 6.63 -5.37
CA PHE A 132 -9.43 7.39 -4.84
C PHE A 132 -9.36 7.84 -3.35
N GLY A 133 -8.17 7.95 -2.76
CA GLY A 133 -7.96 8.42 -1.40
C GLY A 133 -8.13 7.35 -0.32
N TRP A 134 -8.05 7.78 0.94
CA TRP A 134 -8.04 6.87 2.08
C TRP A 134 -9.37 6.15 2.32
N GLU A 135 -10.51 6.81 2.11
CA GLU A 135 -11.82 6.17 2.34
C GLU A 135 -12.05 5.01 1.37
N ALA A 136 -11.80 5.21 0.07
CA ALA A 136 -11.91 4.13 -0.90
C ALA A 136 -10.94 2.97 -0.61
N PHE A 137 -9.76 3.27 -0.05
CA PHE A 137 -8.83 2.25 0.40
C PHE A 137 -9.36 1.46 1.61
N ILE A 138 -9.95 2.14 2.60
CA ILE A 138 -10.56 1.50 3.77
C ILE A 138 -11.72 0.61 3.34
N GLU A 139 -12.56 1.09 2.42
CA GLU A 139 -13.69 0.33 1.89
C GLU A 139 -13.24 -0.93 1.16
N ILE A 140 -12.24 -0.85 0.26
CA ILE A 140 -11.75 -2.06 -0.41
C ILE A 140 -11.10 -3.05 0.57
N VAL A 141 -10.37 -2.56 1.58
CA VAL A 141 -9.81 -3.44 2.62
C VAL A 141 -10.93 -4.14 3.38
N SER A 142 -12.03 -3.44 3.68
CA SER A 142 -13.21 -4.03 4.32
C SER A 142 -13.87 -5.09 3.44
N GLU A 143 -14.03 -4.85 2.15
CA GLU A 143 -14.57 -5.83 1.21
C GLU A 143 -13.70 -7.08 1.14
N TYR A 144 -12.37 -6.89 1.10
CA TYR A 144 -11.41 -7.98 1.03
C TYR A 144 -11.42 -8.90 2.25
N GLN A 145 -11.72 -8.38 3.43
CA GLN A 145 -11.85 -9.20 4.64
C GLN A 145 -13.07 -10.13 4.60
N ASN A 146 -14.07 -9.82 3.77
CA ASN A 146 -15.26 -10.64 3.61
C ASN A 146 -15.12 -11.68 2.48
N ILE A 147 -14.01 -11.67 1.73
CA ILE A 147 -13.74 -12.66 0.68
C ILE A 147 -13.25 -13.95 1.33
N SER A 148 -14.05 -15.03 1.22
CA SER A 148 -13.75 -16.32 1.83
C SER A 148 -12.67 -17.12 1.10
N GLU A 149 -12.49 -16.88 -0.21
CA GLU A 149 -11.55 -17.61 -1.07
C GLU A 149 -10.61 -16.62 -1.77
N VAL A 150 -9.53 -16.24 -1.09
CA VAL A 150 -8.46 -15.50 -1.73
C VAL A 150 -7.55 -16.49 -2.46
N PRO A 151 -7.26 -16.28 -3.77
CA PRO A 151 -6.32 -17.12 -4.50
C PRO A 151 -4.92 -17.07 -3.89
N ASP A 152 -4.16 -18.17 -3.93
CA ASP A 152 -2.78 -18.18 -3.42
C ASP A 152 -1.77 -17.54 -4.38
N ASP A 153 -2.06 -17.52 -5.69
CA ASP A 153 -1.16 -17.00 -6.71
C ASP A 153 -1.30 -15.47 -6.91
N ASN A 154 -0.17 -14.80 -7.18
CA ASN A 154 -0.11 -13.35 -7.28
C ASN A 154 -0.93 -12.78 -8.45
N ASP A 155 -0.96 -13.46 -9.60
CA ASP A 155 -1.67 -12.96 -10.78
C ASP A 155 -3.18 -12.95 -10.53
N SER A 156 -3.72 -13.99 -9.90
CA SER A 156 -5.13 -14.06 -9.53
C SER A 156 -5.47 -13.04 -8.44
N LYS A 157 -4.59 -12.79 -7.45
CA LYS A 157 -4.78 -11.71 -6.45
C LYS A 157 -4.85 -10.33 -7.11
N ILE A 158 -3.94 -10.06 -8.06
CA ILE A 158 -3.91 -8.81 -8.84
C ILE A 158 -5.21 -8.61 -9.62
N ASN A 159 -5.70 -9.66 -10.27
CA ASN A 159 -6.93 -9.59 -11.07
C ASN A 159 -8.18 -9.45 -10.19
N LEU A 160 -8.25 -10.18 -9.06
CA LEU A 160 -9.31 -10.01 -8.07
C LEU A 160 -9.33 -8.57 -7.54
N TRP A 161 -8.15 -7.97 -7.32
CA TRP A 161 -8.06 -6.59 -6.84
C TRP A 161 -8.59 -5.59 -7.85
N ALA A 162 -8.16 -5.74 -9.11
CA ALA A 162 -8.65 -4.88 -10.18
C ALA A 162 -10.17 -5.00 -10.36
N ASP A 163 -10.72 -6.21 -10.24
CA ASP A 163 -12.16 -6.47 -10.34
C ASP A 163 -12.95 -5.85 -9.17
N THR A 164 -12.61 -6.23 -7.93
CA THR A 164 -13.26 -5.74 -6.72
C THR A 164 -13.19 -4.23 -6.63
N PHE A 165 -12.02 -3.63 -6.92
CA PHE A 165 -11.87 -2.18 -6.84
C PHE A 165 -12.68 -1.45 -7.90
N SER A 166 -12.71 -1.97 -9.14
CA SER A 166 -13.53 -1.40 -10.21
C SER A 166 -15.02 -1.42 -9.86
N HIS A 167 -15.49 -2.51 -9.23
CA HIS A 167 -16.85 -2.63 -8.71
C HIS A 167 -17.15 -1.67 -7.56
N LEU A 168 -16.19 -1.44 -6.66
CA LEU A 168 -16.34 -0.51 -5.55
C LEU A 168 -16.52 0.93 -6.06
N VAL A 169 -15.60 1.39 -6.92
CA VAL A 169 -15.58 2.80 -7.38
C VAL A 169 -16.45 3.07 -8.59
N LYS A 170 -17.09 2.01 -9.13
CA LYS A 170 -17.94 2.01 -10.32
C LYS A 170 -17.25 2.59 -11.57
N LYS A 171 -15.98 2.24 -11.79
CA LYS A 171 -15.18 2.70 -12.94
C LYS A 171 -14.30 1.57 -13.45
N ASN A 172 -14.02 1.57 -14.74
CA ASN A 172 -13.06 0.64 -15.32
C ASN A 172 -11.62 1.07 -14.97
N LEU A 173 -11.01 0.40 -13.99
CA LEU A 173 -9.63 0.65 -13.56
C LEU A 173 -8.58 -0.16 -14.33
N THR A 174 -9.00 -1.01 -15.28
CA THR A 174 -8.06 -1.86 -16.02
C THR A 174 -6.99 -1.10 -16.79
N PRO A 175 -7.26 0.06 -17.44
CA PRO A 175 -6.21 0.83 -18.09
C PRO A 175 -5.15 1.34 -17.11
N PHE A 176 -5.58 1.82 -15.94
CA PHE A 176 -4.69 2.30 -14.89
C PHE A 176 -3.75 1.20 -14.39
N PHE A 177 -4.29 0.01 -14.07
CA PHE A 177 -3.46 -1.10 -13.60
C PHE A 177 -2.54 -1.65 -14.70
N LYS A 178 -3.00 -1.72 -15.95
CA LYS A 178 -2.16 -2.09 -17.10
C LYS A 178 -1.00 -1.09 -17.28
N ALA A 179 -1.21 0.21 -17.08
CA ALA A 179 -0.15 1.22 -17.13
C ALA A 179 0.90 1.02 -16.02
N TRP A 180 0.51 0.43 -14.89
CA TRP A 180 1.43 0.01 -13.82
C TRP A 180 2.12 -1.35 -14.08
N ALA A 181 1.95 -1.92 -15.28
CA ALA A 181 2.44 -3.23 -15.71
C ALA A 181 1.83 -4.42 -14.92
N TRP A 182 0.63 -4.26 -14.37
CA TRP A 182 -0.08 -5.36 -13.74
C TRP A 182 -0.61 -6.34 -14.82
N PRO A 183 -0.47 -7.67 -14.63
CA PRO A 183 -0.92 -8.69 -15.57
C PRO A 183 -2.45 -8.88 -15.53
N ILE A 184 -3.19 -7.83 -15.93
CA ILE A 184 -4.65 -7.87 -16.01
C ILE A 184 -5.08 -8.75 -17.19
N LYS A 185 -5.82 -9.81 -16.89
CA LYS A 185 -6.36 -10.76 -17.87
C LYS A 185 -7.26 -10.03 -18.85
N GLU A 186 -7.14 -10.37 -20.13
CA GLU A 186 -7.88 -9.67 -21.19
C GLU A 186 -9.39 -9.85 -21.06
N GLY A 187 -9.86 -11.04 -20.66
CA GLY A 187 -11.27 -11.28 -20.38
C GLY A 187 -11.82 -10.38 -19.26
N LEU A 188 -11.03 -10.12 -18.22
CA LEU A 188 -11.42 -9.19 -17.15
C LEU A 188 -11.47 -7.74 -17.67
N SER A 189 -10.47 -7.34 -18.47
CA SER A 189 -10.41 -6.01 -19.07
C SER A 189 -11.63 -5.73 -19.97
N GLN A 190 -12.04 -6.71 -20.77
CA GLN A 190 -13.22 -6.61 -21.62
C GLN A 190 -14.52 -6.57 -20.81
N GLN A 191 -14.65 -7.44 -19.81
CA GLN A 191 -15.81 -7.45 -18.91
C GLN A 191 -16.00 -6.09 -18.23
N LEU A 192 -14.95 -5.54 -17.62
CA LEU A 192 -15.02 -4.26 -16.91
C LEU A 192 -15.23 -3.07 -17.84
N ALA A 193 -14.73 -3.15 -19.08
CA ALA A 193 -14.98 -2.12 -20.09
C ALA A 193 -16.46 -2.06 -20.53
N VAL A 194 -17.17 -3.19 -20.50
CA VAL A 194 -18.62 -3.24 -20.78
C VAL A 194 -19.43 -2.78 -19.55
N SER A 195 -19.01 -3.19 -18.36
CA SER A 195 -19.76 -2.94 -17.12
C SER A 195 -19.61 -1.53 -16.55
N PHE A 196 -18.48 -0.85 -16.81
CA PHE A 196 -18.16 0.42 -16.16
C PHE A 196 -17.63 1.49 -17.12
N PRO A 197 -17.91 2.77 -16.85
CA PRO A 197 -17.34 3.85 -17.65
C PRO A 197 -15.81 3.92 -17.51
N SER A 198 -15.16 4.42 -18.56
CA SER A 198 -13.73 4.74 -18.52
C SER A 198 -13.45 5.77 -17.43
N TRP A 199 -12.35 5.58 -16.70
CA TRP A 199 -11.93 6.55 -15.70
C TRP A 199 -11.29 7.78 -16.38
N SER A 200 -12.03 8.89 -16.46
CA SER A 200 -11.56 10.14 -17.07
C SER A 200 -10.32 10.68 -16.36
N ASP A 201 -10.36 10.67 -15.03
CA ASP A 201 -9.37 11.29 -14.13
C ASP A 201 -8.20 10.36 -13.79
N ASP A 202 -7.97 9.33 -14.61
CA ASP A 202 -6.85 8.42 -14.47
C ASP A 202 -5.52 9.20 -14.47
N PRO A 203 -4.79 9.22 -13.34
CA PRO A 203 -3.57 10.00 -13.20
C PRO A 203 -2.42 9.44 -14.04
N MET A 204 -2.54 8.23 -14.58
CA MET A 204 -1.53 7.63 -15.45
C MET A 204 -1.59 8.14 -16.88
N LYS A 205 -2.73 8.73 -17.32
CA LYS A 205 -2.89 9.25 -18.69
C LYS A 205 -1.81 10.26 -19.10
N GLN A 206 -1.31 11.06 -18.13
CA GLN A 206 -0.26 12.05 -18.39
C GLN A 206 1.13 11.44 -18.64
N TYR A 207 1.35 10.16 -18.31
CA TYR A 207 2.64 9.48 -18.43
C TYR A 207 2.71 8.51 -19.63
N ILE A 208 1.56 8.15 -20.19
CA ILE A 208 1.43 7.13 -21.25
C ILE A 208 1.05 7.72 -22.62
N SER A 209 1.01 9.05 -22.75
CA SER A 209 0.65 9.74 -24.00
C SER A 209 1.81 9.83 -24.98
#